data_AF-A0A8J7X8N6-F1
#
_entry.id   AF-A0A8J7X8N6-F1
#
_cell.length_a   1.000
_cell.length_b   1.000
_cell.length_c   1.000
_cell.angle_alpha   90.00
_cell.angle_beta   90.00
_cell.angle_gamma   90.00
#
_symmetry.space_group_name_H-M   'P 1'
#
loop_
_entity.id
_entity.type
_entity.pdbx_description
1 polymer ?
#
loop_
_entity_poly.entity_id
_entity_poly.type
_entity_poly.pdbx_seq_one_letter_code
_entity_poly.pdbx_strand_id
1 'polypeptide(L)'
;MEFKYSQKLEDESKLAKGMGVGLNMSFKHSVTVCDRIRNMELSKAINLLELVISKERAIPFKRFRTGVGHRRGDGKETIAKYPQKAASEILKVLRNVEANADYKGLDTEKLKLTHVEAHKGARRRRIKPKGRWKLWRTELVHIQAIAREN
;
A
#
# COMPACT_ATOMS: atom_id res chain seq x y z
N MET A 1 -2.15 21.56 -3.37
CA MET A 1 -3.37 20.85 -3.80
C MET A 1 -3.56 19.69 -2.84
N GLU A 2 -4.65 19.69 -2.10
CA GLU A 2 -4.93 18.69 -1.08
C GLU A 2 -5.35 17.37 -1.73
N PHE A 3 -4.77 16.25 -1.27
CA PHE A 3 -5.10 14.94 -1.81
C PHE A 3 -6.36 14.42 -1.11
N LYS A 4 -7.42 14.16 -1.89
CA LYS A 4 -8.73 13.73 -1.38
C LYS A 4 -8.97 12.26 -1.68
N TYR A 5 -9.86 11.63 -0.89
CA TYR A 5 -10.29 10.26 -1.15
C TYR A 5 -11.00 10.17 -2.51
N SER A 6 -10.67 9.14 -3.30
CA SER A 6 -11.30 8.94 -4.61
C SER A 6 -12.72 8.37 -4.51
N GLN A 7 -12.97 7.49 -3.53
CA GLN A 7 -14.27 6.86 -3.34
C GLN A 7 -15.09 7.63 -2.31
N LYS A 8 -16.32 7.98 -2.68
CA LYS A 8 -17.36 8.47 -1.76
C LYS A 8 -18.25 7.28 -1.42
N LEU A 9 -18.35 6.96 -0.13
CA LEU A 9 -19.25 5.93 0.39
C LEU A 9 -20.30 6.64 1.23
N GLU A 10 -21.55 6.18 1.13
CA GLU A 10 -22.72 6.84 1.73
C GLU A 10 -22.74 6.71 3.26
N ASP A 11 -22.27 5.58 3.81
CA ASP A 11 -22.32 5.30 5.25
C ASP A 11 -21.00 5.60 5.98
N GLU A 12 -20.76 6.85 6.40
CA GLU A 12 -19.51 7.20 7.11
C GLU A 12 -19.37 6.58 8.51
N SER A 13 -20.48 6.19 9.13
CA SER A 13 -20.51 5.65 10.49
C SER A 13 -19.81 4.29 10.61
N LYS A 14 -19.90 3.45 9.58
CA LYS A 14 -19.31 2.08 9.56
C LYS A 14 -17.97 2.00 8.84
N LEU A 15 -17.33 3.15 8.61
CA LEU A 15 -16.10 3.25 7.83
C LEU A 15 -14.95 3.78 8.66
N ALA A 16 -13.82 3.08 8.60
CA ALA A 16 -12.54 3.59 9.07
C ALA A 16 -11.70 4.02 7.86
N LYS A 17 -11.14 5.23 7.90
CA LYS A 17 -10.35 5.80 6.79
C LYS A 17 -8.92 6.02 7.27
N GLY A 18 -7.96 5.83 6.36
CA GLY A 18 -6.55 6.13 6.59
C GLY A 18 -5.89 6.60 5.31
N MET A 19 -4.92 7.50 5.44
CA MET A 19 -4.22 8.07 4.30
C MET A 19 -2.76 8.32 4.65
N GLY A 20 -1.87 8.02 3.71
CA GLY A 20 -0.46 8.37 3.77
C GLY A 20 -0.12 9.28 2.59
N VAL A 21 0.39 10.48 2.84
CA VAL A 21 0.66 11.48 1.80
C VAL A 21 2.16 11.71 1.67
N GLY A 22 2.69 11.65 0.45
CA GLY A 22 4.09 11.99 0.19
C GLY A 22 5.09 10.92 0.65
N LEU A 23 4.65 9.66 0.72
CA LEU A 23 5.48 8.54 1.17
C LEU A 23 6.60 8.25 0.17
N ASN A 24 7.83 8.11 0.66
CA ASN A 24 9.00 7.84 -0.17
C ASN A 24 9.12 6.33 -0.47
N MET A 25 8.38 5.86 -1.46
CA MET A 25 8.33 4.45 -1.87
C MET A 25 8.12 4.32 -3.37
N SER A 26 8.38 3.12 -3.92
CA SER A 26 8.17 2.88 -5.35
C SER A 26 6.68 2.73 -5.65
N PHE A 27 6.16 3.58 -6.54
CA PHE A 27 4.77 3.51 -6.98
C PHE A 27 4.37 2.13 -7.50
N LYS A 28 5.25 1.50 -8.29
CA LYS A 28 4.98 0.16 -8.87
C LYS A 28 4.79 -0.88 -7.78
N HIS A 29 5.64 -0.85 -6.75
CA HIS A 29 5.53 -1.76 -5.62
C HIS A 29 4.26 -1.48 -4.83
N SER A 30 3.97 -0.21 -4.54
CA SER A 30 2.76 0.20 -3.81
C SER A 30 1.50 -0.33 -4.48
N VAL A 31 1.34 -0.13 -5.80
CA VAL A 31 0.17 -0.63 -6.55
C VAL A 31 0.01 -2.13 -6.42
N THR A 32 1.11 -2.88 -6.50
CA THR A 32 1.08 -4.35 -6.43
C THR A 32 0.72 -4.83 -5.03
N VAL A 33 1.22 -4.16 -3.99
CA VAL A 33 0.88 -4.45 -2.59
C VAL A 33 -0.59 -4.11 -2.32
N CYS A 34 -1.04 -2.91 -2.71
CA CYS A 34 -2.44 -2.48 -2.56
C CYS A 34 -3.41 -3.42 -3.27
N ASP A 35 -3.06 -3.91 -4.46
CA ASP A 35 -3.88 -4.90 -5.19
C ASP A 35 -4.00 -6.22 -4.43
N ARG A 36 -2.93 -6.65 -3.74
CA ARG A 36 -2.92 -7.90 -2.98
C ARG A 36 -3.78 -7.81 -1.71
N ILE A 37 -3.74 -6.68 -1.01
CA ILE A 37 -4.46 -6.50 0.27
C ILE A 37 -5.91 -6.06 0.10
N ARG A 38 -6.31 -5.61 -1.10
CA ARG A 38 -7.70 -5.25 -1.38
C ARG A 38 -8.63 -6.44 -1.11
N ASN A 39 -9.75 -6.18 -0.45
CA ASN A 39 -10.76 -7.17 -0.03
C ASN A 39 -10.31 -8.17 1.04
N MET A 40 -9.14 -7.98 1.66
CA MET A 40 -8.75 -8.77 2.84
C MET A 40 -9.34 -8.18 4.12
N GLU A 41 -9.48 -9.02 5.15
CA GLU A 41 -9.65 -8.55 6.53
C GLU A 41 -8.42 -7.76 6.96
N LEU A 42 -8.63 -6.74 7.80
CA LEU A 42 -7.57 -5.83 8.24
C LEU A 42 -6.43 -6.57 8.95
N SER A 43 -6.77 -7.48 9.88
CA SER A 43 -5.84 -8.33 10.62
C SER A 43 -4.98 -9.21 9.70
N LYS A 44 -5.61 -9.88 8.73
CA LYS A 44 -4.92 -10.69 7.71
C LYS A 44 -3.99 -9.85 6.84
N ALA A 45 -4.39 -8.63 6.50
CA ALA A 45 -3.56 -7.72 5.71
C ALA A 45 -2.32 -7.27 6.49
N ILE A 46 -2.47 -6.92 7.77
CA ILE A 46 -1.35 -6.55 8.67
C ILE A 46 -0.35 -7.71 8.76
N ASN A 47 -0.82 -8.92 9.08
CA ASN A 47 0.02 -10.11 9.18
C ASN A 47 0.76 -10.40 7.87
N LEU A 48 0.07 -10.29 6.73
CA LEU A 48 0.71 -10.48 5.42
C LEU A 48 1.85 -9.48 5.18
N LEU A 49 1.67 -8.21 5.55
CA LEU A 49 2.70 -7.19 5.36
C LEU A 49 3.91 -7.42 6.27
N GLU A 50 3.69 -7.89 7.49
CA GLU A 50 4.77 -8.25 8.43
C GLU A 50 5.60 -9.43 7.89
N LEU A 51 4.95 -10.48 7.39
CA LEU A 51 5.64 -11.61 6.73
C LEU A 51 6.42 -11.18 5.48
N VAL A 52 5.94 -10.18 4.73
CA VAL A 52 6.64 -9.63 3.57
C VAL A 52 7.88 -8.83 3.98
N ILE A 53 7.81 -8.12 5.11
CA ILE A 53 8.95 -7.40 5.69
C ILE A 53 10.03 -8.42 6.11
N SER A 54 9.64 -9.51 6.76
CA SER A 54 10.51 -10.64 7.14
C SER A 54 11.00 -11.48 5.95
N LYS A 55 10.52 -11.21 4.73
CA LYS A 55 10.81 -11.94 3.49
C LYS A 55 10.34 -13.40 3.48
N GLU A 56 9.42 -13.76 4.36
CA GLU A 56 8.84 -15.11 4.40
C GLU A 56 7.81 -15.28 3.29
N ARG A 57 6.98 -14.25 3.08
CA ARG A 57 5.90 -14.27 2.10
C ARG A 57 6.16 -13.33 0.94
N ALA A 58 6.14 -13.86 -0.28
CA ALA A 58 6.37 -13.06 -1.50
C ALA A 58 5.06 -12.47 -2.02
N ILE A 59 5.12 -11.25 -2.55
CA ILE A 59 3.97 -10.63 -3.24
C ILE A 59 4.11 -10.91 -4.73
N PRO A 60 3.07 -11.48 -5.39
CA PRO A 60 3.07 -11.74 -6.82
C PRO A 60 2.95 -10.44 -7.61
N PHE A 61 3.73 -10.32 -8.70
CA PHE A 61 3.76 -9.13 -9.56
C PHE A 61 3.01 -9.39 -10.86
N LYS A 62 1.73 -9.00 -10.92
CA LYS A 62 0.89 -9.19 -12.12
C LYS A 62 1.22 -8.20 -13.25
N ARG A 63 1.30 -6.90 -12.91
CA ARG A 63 1.47 -5.81 -13.90
C ARG A 63 2.94 -5.48 -14.19
N PHE A 64 3.75 -5.30 -13.14
CA PHE A 64 5.13 -4.80 -13.25
C PHE A 64 6.17 -5.92 -13.22
N ARG A 65 6.05 -6.88 -14.14
CA ARG A 65 6.80 -8.15 -14.14
C ARG A 65 8.12 -8.17 -14.93
N THR A 66 8.42 -7.13 -15.71
CA THR A 66 9.63 -7.09 -16.54
C THR A 66 10.91 -7.17 -15.68
N GLY A 67 11.75 -8.16 -15.94
CA GLY A 67 13.01 -8.37 -15.21
C GLY A 67 12.85 -8.81 -13.75
N VAL A 68 11.71 -9.38 -13.39
CA VAL A 68 11.47 -9.94 -12.06
C VAL A 68 11.75 -11.45 -12.08
N GLY A 69 12.63 -11.90 -11.18
CA GLY A 69 12.95 -13.32 -11.03
C GLY A 69 11.78 -14.15 -10.51
N HIS A 70 11.80 -15.43 -10.85
CA HIS A 70 10.82 -16.40 -10.37
C HIS A 70 11.03 -16.71 -8.89
N ARG A 71 9.94 -16.93 -8.15
CA ARG A 71 9.95 -17.33 -6.75
C ARG A 71 8.81 -18.28 -6.44
N ARG A 72 9.05 -19.19 -5.51
CA ARG A 72 8.04 -20.08 -4.94
C ARG A 72 7.20 -19.29 -3.93
N GLY A 73 5.88 -19.39 -4.02
CA GLY A 73 4.94 -18.68 -3.14
C GLY A 73 3.55 -19.31 -3.16
N ASP A 74 2.61 -18.75 -2.39
CA ASP A 74 1.27 -19.32 -2.14
C ASP A 74 0.29 -19.29 -3.32
N GLY A 75 0.76 -19.10 -4.55
CA GLY A 75 -0.12 -18.90 -5.70
C GLY A 75 0.45 -19.44 -6.99
N LYS A 76 -0.38 -19.41 -8.03
CA LYS A 76 -0.03 -19.81 -9.40
C LYS A 76 1.03 -18.93 -10.05
N GLU A 77 1.24 -17.72 -9.51
CA GLU A 77 2.14 -16.73 -10.08
C GLU A 77 3.59 -17.02 -9.67
N THR A 78 4.40 -17.42 -10.65
CA THR A 78 5.82 -17.69 -10.45
C THR A 78 6.63 -16.40 -10.25
N ILE A 79 6.11 -15.25 -10.68
CA ILE A 79 6.84 -13.97 -10.65
C ILE A 79 6.47 -13.16 -9.40
N ALA A 80 7.39 -13.07 -8.43
CA ALA A 80 7.11 -12.40 -7.16
C ALA A 80 8.33 -11.67 -6.56
N LYS A 81 8.08 -10.66 -5.71
CA LYS A 81 9.12 -9.92 -4.96
C LYS A 81 8.74 -9.73 -3.48
N TYR A 82 9.72 -9.30 -2.67
CA TYR A 82 9.52 -8.85 -1.28
C TYR A 82 9.65 -7.31 -1.23
N PRO A 83 8.59 -6.54 -1.48
CA PRO A 83 8.67 -5.08 -1.49
C PRO A 83 8.68 -4.48 -0.07
N GLN A 84 9.74 -4.74 0.70
CA GLN A 84 9.82 -4.40 2.14
C GLN A 84 9.54 -2.92 2.45
N LYS A 85 10.15 -2.00 1.71
CA LYS A 85 9.95 -0.55 1.92
C LYS A 85 8.50 -0.14 1.70
N ALA A 86 7.83 -0.71 0.70
CA ALA A 86 6.43 -0.42 0.44
C ALA A 86 5.53 -1.05 1.50
N ALA A 87 5.82 -2.28 1.90
CA ALA A 87 5.08 -2.98 2.95
C ALA A 87 5.14 -2.25 4.30
N SER A 88 6.32 -1.78 4.70
CA SER A 88 6.50 -1.04 5.96
C SER A 88 5.72 0.28 5.99
N GLU A 89 5.75 1.06 4.90
CA GLU A 89 4.97 2.31 4.84
C GLU A 89 3.45 2.05 4.76
N ILE A 90 3.00 1.00 4.06
CA ILE A 90 1.58 0.62 4.01
C ILE A 90 1.09 0.12 5.36
N LEU A 91 1.91 -0.66 6.08
CA LEU A 91 1.60 -1.16 7.41
C LEU A 91 1.30 -0.01 8.38
N LYS A 92 2.08 1.07 8.34
CA LYS A 92 1.81 2.29 9.12
C LYS A 92 0.44 2.89 8.80
N VAL A 93 0.06 2.92 7.52
CA VAL A 93 -1.27 3.41 7.10
C VAL A 93 -2.39 2.50 7.61
N LEU A 94 -2.21 1.17 7.57
CA LEU A 94 -3.21 0.22 8.07
C LEU A 94 -3.37 0.30 9.59
N ARG A 95 -2.29 0.45 10.36
CA ARG A 95 -2.37 0.68 11.81
C ARG A 95 -3.08 2.00 12.16
N ASN A 96 -2.96 3.02 11.30
CA ASN A 96 -3.75 4.24 11.46
C ASN A 96 -5.24 3.99 11.17
N VAL A 97 -5.57 3.14 10.18
CA VAL A 97 -6.97 2.73 9.94
C VAL A 97 -7.54 1.98 11.16
N GLU A 98 -6.76 1.08 11.75
CA GLU A 98 -7.10 0.34 12.96
C GLU A 98 -7.40 1.29 14.13
N ALA A 99 -6.46 2.19 14.46
CA ALA A 99 -6.65 3.18 15.52
C ALA A 99 -7.87 4.10 15.27
N ASN A 100 -8.15 4.45 14.01
CA ASN A 100 -9.33 5.24 13.67
C ASN A 100 -10.63 4.43 13.79
N ALA A 101 -10.57 3.10 13.62
CA ALA A 101 -11.72 2.22 13.81
C ALA A 101 -12.01 2.05 15.31
N ASP A 102 -10.98 1.84 16.12
CA ASP A 102 -11.07 1.79 17.58
C ASP A 102 -11.68 3.08 18.14
N TYR A 103 -11.21 4.23 17.67
CA TYR A 103 -11.76 5.53 18.06
C TYR A 103 -13.24 5.68 17.72
N LYS A 104 -13.71 5.04 16.63
CA LYS A 104 -15.12 5.01 16.23
C LYS A 104 -15.93 3.92 16.94
N GLY A 105 -15.30 3.04 17.72
CA GLY A 105 -15.95 1.90 18.36
C GLY A 105 -16.39 0.80 17.39
N LEU A 106 -15.73 0.67 16.24
CA LEU A 106 -15.98 -0.41 15.27
C LEU A 106 -15.25 -1.69 15.70
N ASP A 107 -15.80 -2.85 15.36
CA ASP A 107 -15.16 -4.14 15.65
C ASP A 107 -13.97 -4.38 14.72
N THR A 108 -12.75 -4.28 15.24
CA THR A 108 -11.50 -4.42 14.47
C THR A 108 -11.34 -5.76 13.78
N GLU A 109 -11.94 -6.82 14.33
CA GLU A 109 -11.82 -8.17 13.77
C GLU A 109 -12.69 -8.34 12.52
N LYS A 110 -13.80 -7.59 12.43
CA LYS A 110 -14.75 -7.65 11.31
C LYS A 110 -14.50 -6.58 10.24
N LEU A 111 -13.43 -5.80 10.38
CA LEU A 111 -13.05 -4.81 9.38
C LEU A 111 -12.48 -5.46 8.13
N LYS A 112 -13.10 -5.14 7.00
CA LYS A 112 -12.63 -5.53 5.68
C LYS A 112 -12.14 -4.32 4.90
N LEU A 113 -10.98 -4.44 4.27
CA LEU A 113 -10.43 -3.42 3.38
C LEU A 113 -11.22 -3.37 2.07
N THR A 114 -12.15 -2.43 1.96
CA THR A 114 -12.97 -2.23 0.76
C THR A 114 -12.20 -1.46 -0.31
N HIS A 115 -11.55 -0.37 0.09
CA HIS A 115 -10.82 0.49 -0.82
C HIS A 115 -9.35 0.59 -0.43
N VAL A 116 -8.46 0.18 -1.31
CA VAL A 116 -7.01 0.39 -1.12
C VAL A 116 -6.37 0.75 -2.45
N GLU A 117 -5.77 1.92 -2.48
CA GLU A 117 -5.16 2.46 -3.69
C GLU A 117 -3.86 3.20 -3.41
N ALA A 118 -2.98 3.17 -4.41
CA ALA A 118 -1.77 3.96 -4.45
C ALA A 118 -1.84 4.94 -5.62
N HIS A 119 -1.56 6.21 -5.34
CA HIS A 119 -1.54 7.32 -6.29
C HIS A 119 -0.13 7.87 -6.43
N LYS A 120 0.26 8.28 -7.64
CA LYS A 120 1.56 8.93 -7.85
C LYS A 120 1.53 10.32 -7.23
N GLY A 121 2.48 10.59 -6.35
CA GLY A 121 2.71 11.92 -5.80
C GLY A 121 3.71 12.74 -6.61
N ALA A 122 3.99 13.94 -6.11
CA ALA A 122 4.98 14.83 -6.70
C ALA A 122 6.37 14.17 -6.67
N ARG A 123 7.06 14.17 -7.82
CA ARG A 123 8.42 13.64 -7.92
C ARG A 123 9.43 14.65 -7.39
N ARG A 124 10.21 14.28 -6.37
CA ARG A 124 11.31 15.12 -5.89
C ARG A 124 12.47 15.06 -6.88
N ARG A 125 12.81 16.20 -7.46
CA ARG A 125 13.90 16.34 -8.44
C ARG A 125 15.22 16.62 -7.71
N ARG A 126 16.29 15.96 -8.15
CA ARG A 126 17.66 16.22 -7.70
C ARG A 126 18.58 16.29 -8.92
N ILE A 127 19.45 17.30 -8.94
CA ILE A 127 20.48 17.44 -9.99
C ILE A 127 21.48 16.30 -9.83
N LYS A 128 21.89 15.69 -10.94
CA LYS A 128 22.93 14.66 -10.91
C LYS A 128 24.28 15.28 -10.59
N PRO A 129 25.17 14.56 -9.88
CA PRO A 129 26.55 14.98 -9.73
C PRO A 129 27.23 15.26 -11.08
N LYS A 130 28.22 16.15 -11.09
CA LYS A 130 29.05 16.51 -12.26
C LYS A 130 28.28 17.16 -13.44
N GLY A 131 27.27 17.99 -13.16
CA GLY A 131 26.63 18.83 -14.18
C GLY A 131 25.85 18.07 -15.27
N ARG A 132 25.52 16.79 -15.07
CA ARG A 132 24.75 16.02 -16.06
C ARG A 132 23.32 16.54 -16.16
N TRP A 133 22.84 16.80 -17.38
CA TRP A 133 21.50 17.33 -17.67
C TRP A 133 20.34 16.47 -17.10
N LYS A 134 20.51 15.15 -17.08
CA LYS A 134 19.45 14.22 -16.64
C LYS A 134 19.23 14.32 -15.13
N LEU A 135 18.03 14.72 -14.72
CA LEU A 135 17.63 14.77 -13.31
C LEU A 135 17.43 13.39 -12.69
N TRP A 136 17.81 13.23 -11.42
CA TRP A 136 17.30 12.17 -10.56
C TRP A 136 15.90 12.53 -10.06
N ARG A 137 15.00 11.55 -10.06
CA ARG A 137 13.62 11.74 -9.64
C ARG A 137 13.28 10.67 -8.61
N THR A 138 13.09 11.10 -7.37
CA THR A 138 12.53 10.23 -6.34
C THR A 138 11.02 10.25 -6.48
N GLU A 139 10.41 9.08 -6.55
CA GLU A 139 8.96 8.94 -6.58
C GLU A 139 8.43 9.08 -5.15
N LEU A 140 7.42 9.94 -4.99
CA LEU A 140 6.58 9.97 -3.80
C LEU A 140 5.22 9.38 -4.17
N VAL A 141 4.56 8.77 -3.20
CA VAL A 141 3.31 8.05 -3.38
C VAL A 141 2.32 8.50 -2.32
N HIS A 142 1.07 8.65 -2.72
CA HIS A 142 -0.05 8.82 -1.81
C HIS A 142 -0.78 7.48 -1.70
N ILE A 143 -1.19 7.09 -0.50
CA ILE A 143 -1.93 5.86 -0.25
C ILE A 143 -3.19 6.25 0.46
N GLN A 144 -4.28 5.63 0.04
CA GLN A 144 -5.56 5.72 0.72
C GLN A 144 -6.06 4.31 1.01
N ALA A 145 -6.59 4.15 2.21
CA ALA A 145 -7.20 2.92 2.67
C ALA A 145 -8.54 3.28 3.32
N ILE A 146 -9.58 2.51 3.00
CA ILE A 146 -10.88 2.56 3.63
C ILE A 146 -11.21 1.12 4.02
N ALA A 147 -11.51 0.93 5.31
CA ALA A 147 -12.06 -0.30 5.84
C ALA A 147 -13.54 -0.09 6.16
N ARG A 148 -14.33 -1.12 5.91
CA ARG A 148 -15.75 -1.18 6.23
C ARG A 148 -15.98 -2.35 7.19
N GLU A 149 -16.76 -2.10 8.22
CA GLU A 149 -17.27 -3.15 9.08
C GLU A 149 -18.31 -3.97 8.32
N ASN A 150 -18.14 -5.30 8.33
CA ASN A 150 -19.00 -6.24 7.63
C ASN A 150 -20.03 -6.88 8.55
#